data_AF-A0A5B7TR87-F1
#
_entry.id   AF-A0A5B7TR87-F1
#
_cell.length_a   1.000
_cell.length_b   1.000
_cell.length_c   1.000
_cell.angle_alpha   90.00
_cell.angle_beta   90.00
_cell.angle_gamma   90.00
#
_symmetry.space_group_name_H-M   'P 1'
#
loop_
_entity.id
_entity.type
_entity.pdbx_description
1 polymer ?
#
loop_
_entity_poly.entity_id
_entity_poly.type
_entity_poly.pdbx_seq_one_letter_code
_entity_poly.pdbx_strand_id
1 'polypeptide(L)'
;MKRTNDQFEASAYIFEKANGNKKSEYEEKLIAESRLTKLKPNDLKMQIINGLNSGLYSDSKERISAYWTLSKVHDKNLIPDFRKWLKSEFEKSEPLAVYQLMIALVNLEEPVFNKKRIGSAFHEAELNMRDADSYLKSL
;
A
#
# COMPACT_ATOMS: atom_id res chain seq x y z
N MET A 1 -0.91 13.04 -13.05
CA MET A 1 -1.89 12.22 -13.79
C MET A 1 -2.38 11.11 -12.88
N LYS A 2 -3.69 10.85 -12.84
CA LYS A 2 -4.29 9.79 -12.02
C LYS A 2 -4.00 8.41 -12.64
N ARG A 3 -3.71 7.41 -11.81
CA ARG A 3 -3.42 6.03 -12.24
C ARG A 3 -4.72 5.22 -12.30
N THR A 4 -4.80 4.29 -13.26
CA THR A 4 -5.83 3.24 -13.28
C THR A 4 -5.44 2.07 -12.36
N ASN A 5 -6.37 1.14 -12.09
CA ASN A 5 -6.07 -0.07 -11.32
C ASN A 5 -4.99 -0.93 -11.99
N ASP A 6 -5.09 -1.15 -13.30
CA ASP A 6 -4.07 -1.88 -14.08
C ASP A 6 -2.70 -1.19 -13.98
N GLN A 7 -2.67 0.14 -13.91
CA GLN A 7 -1.42 0.89 -13.72
C GLN A 7 -0.88 0.76 -12.30
N PHE A 8 -1.72 0.61 -11.27
CA PHE A 8 -1.26 0.31 -9.91
C PHE A 8 -0.66 -1.10 -9.83
N GLU A 9 -1.29 -2.07 -10.47
CA GLU A 9 -0.80 -3.45 -10.55
C GLU A 9 0.52 -3.55 -11.32
N ALA A 10 0.60 -2.93 -12.51
CA ALA A 10 1.85 -2.84 -13.26
C ALA A 10 2.96 -2.13 -12.45
N SER A 11 2.63 -1.09 -11.69
CA SER A 11 3.60 -0.39 -10.83
C SER A 11 4.14 -1.31 -9.73
N ALA A 12 3.27 -2.12 -9.11
CA ALA A 12 3.68 -3.10 -8.11
C ALA A 12 4.68 -4.11 -8.69
N TYR A 13 4.43 -4.62 -9.89
CA TYR A 13 5.35 -5.54 -10.55
C TYR A 13 6.67 -4.89 -10.96
N ILE A 14 6.65 -3.61 -11.36
CA ILE A 14 7.88 -2.84 -11.59
C ILE A 14 8.71 -2.74 -10.29
N PHE A 15 8.08 -2.51 -9.13
CA PHE A 15 8.77 -2.47 -7.85
C PHE A 15 9.33 -3.83 -7.44
N GLU A 16 8.53 -4.89 -7.55
CA GLU A 16 8.99 -6.24 -7.24
C GLU A 16 10.16 -6.65 -8.15
N LYS A 17 10.13 -6.30 -9.44
CA LYS A 17 11.23 -6.52 -10.39
C LYS A 17 12.48 -5.73 -9.98
N ALA A 18 12.33 -4.49 -9.54
CA ALA A 18 13.44 -3.67 -9.03
C ALA A 18 14.06 -4.26 -7.75
N ASN A 19 13.27 -5.00 -6.97
CA ASN A 19 13.71 -5.76 -5.80
C ASN A 19 14.31 -7.14 -6.14
N GLY A 20 14.48 -7.45 -7.43
CA GLY A 20 15.10 -8.71 -7.89
C GLY A 20 14.14 -9.88 -8.06
N ASN A 21 12.82 -9.69 -7.89
CA ASN A 21 11.84 -10.76 -8.08
C ASN A 21 11.62 -11.03 -9.58
N LYS A 22 11.68 -12.30 -9.98
CA LYS A 22 11.32 -12.74 -11.33
C LYS A 22 9.83 -12.52 -11.58
N LYS A 23 9.48 -12.05 -12.77
CA LYS A 23 8.10 -11.83 -13.20
C LYS A 23 7.67 -12.92 -14.19
N SER A 24 6.42 -13.34 -14.07
CA SER A 24 5.74 -14.25 -14.99
C SER A 24 5.44 -13.57 -16.33
N GLU A 25 5.09 -14.35 -17.35
CA GLU A 25 4.70 -13.81 -18.66
C GLU A 25 3.52 -12.85 -18.57
N TYR A 26 2.54 -13.14 -17.71
CA TYR A 26 1.40 -12.27 -17.45
C TYR A 26 1.85 -10.91 -16.89
N GLU A 27 2.73 -10.91 -15.88
CA GLU A 27 3.21 -9.70 -15.23
C GLU A 27 4.07 -8.85 -16.19
N GLU A 28 4.93 -9.48 -16.98
CA GLU A 28 5.74 -8.78 -18.00
C GLU A 28 4.85 -8.16 -19.09
N LYS A 29 3.80 -8.87 -19.52
CA LYS A 29 2.81 -8.33 -20.47
C LYS A 29 2.09 -7.10 -19.90
N LEU A 30 1.60 -7.18 -18.66
CA LEU A 30 0.91 -6.07 -18.00
C LEU A 30 1.84 -4.85 -17.87
N ILE A 31 3.10 -5.06 -17.50
CA ILE A 31 4.11 -3.98 -17.45
C ILE A 31 4.28 -3.34 -18.83
N ALA A 32 4.43 -4.13 -19.89
CA ALA A 32 4.63 -3.62 -21.25
C ALA A 32 3.43 -2.78 -21.75
N GLU A 33 2.20 -3.20 -21.44
CA GLU A 33 0.97 -2.54 -21.85
C GLU A 33 0.64 -1.29 -21.02
N SER A 34 1.16 -1.19 -19.80
CA SER A 34 0.87 -0.10 -18.85
C SER A 34 1.34 1.30 -19.26
N ARG A 35 2.24 1.39 -20.26
CA ARG A 35 2.98 2.61 -20.66
C ARG A 35 3.90 3.18 -19.57
N LEU A 36 4.20 2.42 -18.52
CA LEU A 36 5.04 2.85 -17.39
C LEU A 36 6.52 2.49 -17.55
N THR A 37 6.89 1.70 -18.56
CA THR A 37 8.25 1.16 -18.77
C THR A 37 9.34 2.21 -18.92
N LYS A 38 8.99 3.46 -19.26
CA LYS A 38 9.93 4.57 -19.41
C LYS A 38 10.24 5.30 -18.10
N LEU A 39 9.48 5.04 -17.04
CA LEU A 39 9.65 5.72 -15.75
C LEU A 39 10.54 4.88 -14.82
N LYS A 40 11.42 5.54 -14.07
CA LYS A 40 12.24 4.84 -13.06
C LYS A 40 11.36 4.47 -11.86
N PRO A 41 11.60 3.33 -11.19
CA PRO A 41 10.83 2.92 -10.00
C PRO A 41 10.66 4.03 -8.96
N ASN A 42 11.72 4.79 -8.67
CA ASN A 42 11.62 5.89 -7.71
C ASN A 42 10.69 7.03 -8.18
N ASP A 43 10.66 7.32 -9.47
CA ASP A 43 9.76 8.34 -10.03
C ASP A 43 8.30 7.88 -9.95
N LEU A 44 8.02 6.59 -10.22
CA LEU A 44 6.67 6.03 -10.01
C LEU A 44 6.26 6.13 -8.53
N LYS A 45 7.15 5.75 -7.61
CA LYS A 45 6.92 5.81 -6.17
C LYS A 45 6.52 7.22 -5.75
N MET A 46 7.31 8.23 -6.12
CA MET A 46 7.02 9.62 -5.80
C MET A 46 5.72 10.14 -6.42
N GLN A 47 5.39 9.72 -7.65
CA GLN A 47 4.11 10.09 -8.26
C GLN A 47 2.90 9.54 -7.47
N ILE A 48 2.99 8.30 -6.97
CA ILE A 48 1.92 7.68 -6.18
C ILE A 48 1.79 8.38 -4.81
N ILE A 49 2.92 8.63 -4.13
CA ILE A 49 2.95 9.37 -2.84
C ILE A 49 2.32 10.75 -3.01
N ASN A 50 2.73 11.49 -4.04
CA ASN A 50 2.19 12.82 -4.31
C ASN A 50 0.68 12.77 -4.61
N GLY A 51 0.22 11.75 -5.34
CA GLY A 51 -1.21 11.55 -5.61
C GLY A 51 -2.02 11.27 -4.34
N LEU A 52 -1.50 10.44 -3.42
CA LEU A 52 -2.12 10.21 -2.11
C LEU A 52 -2.18 11.51 -1.29
N ASN A 53 -1.05 12.21 -1.19
CA ASN A 53 -0.93 13.40 -0.36
C ASN A 53 -1.72 14.61 -0.89
N SER A 54 -1.94 14.69 -2.21
CA SER A 54 -2.76 15.74 -2.81
C SER A 54 -4.26 15.42 -2.83
N GLY A 55 -4.67 14.25 -2.33
CA GLY A 55 -6.07 13.79 -2.43
C GLY A 55 -6.52 13.44 -3.85
N LEU A 56 -5.59 13.17 -4.78
CA LEU A 56 -5.91 12.78 -6.16
C LEU A 56 -6.71 11.46 -6.21
N TYR A 57 -6.45 10.57 -5.26
CA TYR A 57 -7.16 9.32 -5.06
C TYR A 57 -8.27 9.53 -4.03
N SER A 58 -9.43 9.97 -4.52
CA SER A 58 -10.56 10.37 -3.69
C SER A 58 -11.41 9.18 -3.23
N ASP A 59 -11.45 8.09 -3.99
CA ASP A 59 -12.16 6.87 -3.63
C ASP A 59 -11.30 5.92 -2.79
N SER A 60 -11.92 5.18 -1.86
CA SER A 60 -11.17 4.30 -0.95
C SER A 60 -10.50 3.14 -1.70
N LYS A 61 -11.08 2.63 -2.80
CA LYS A 61 -10.45 1.57 -3.60
C LYS A 61 -9.18 2.06 -4.27
N GLU A 62 -9.18 3.29 -4.77
CA GLU A 62 -7.99 3.90 -5.37
C GLU A 62 -6.86 4.08 -4.35
N ARG A 63 -7.21 4.51 -3.13
CA ARG A 63 -6.24 4.61 -2.02
C ARG A 63 -5.71 3.24 -1.61
N ILE A 64 -6.57 2.23 -1.49
CA ILE A 64 -6.18 0.84 -1.22
C ILE A 64 -5.20 0.34 -2.28
N SER A 65 -5.50 0.52 -3.56
CA SER A 65 -4.58 0.14 -4.65
C SER A 65 -3.24 0.86 -4.52
N ALA A 66 -3.23 2.17 -4.22
CA ALA A 66 -2.00 2.92 -4.01
C ALA A 66 -1.18 2.40 -2.81
N TYR A 67 -1.82 2.13 -1.67
CA TYR A 67 -1.15 1.59 -0.48
C TYR A 67 -0.57 0.20 -0.74
N TRP A 68 -1.35 -0.68 -1.37
CA TRP A 68 -0.90 -2.00 -1.77
C TRP A 68 0.31 -1.91 -2.72
N THR A 69 0.23 -1.06 -3.75
CA THR A 69 1.32 -0.85 -4.70
C THR A 69 2.59 -0.35 -4.01
N LEU A 70 2.48 0.65 -3.12
CA LEU A 70 3.64 1.18 -2.38
C LEU A 70 4.24 0.14 -1.42
N SER A 71 3.43 -0.76 -0.86
CA SER A 71 3.95 -1.83 0.02
C SER A 71 4.97 -2.74 -0.67
N LYS A 72 4.90 -2.85 -2.01
CA LYS A 72 5.81 -3.67 -2.83
C LYS A 72 7.20 -3.08 -3.02
N VAL A 73 7.38 -1.82 -2.64
CA VAL A 73 8.68 -1.15 -2.69
C VAL A 73 9.62 -1.75 -1.63
N HIS A 74 9.10 -2.20 -0.47
CA HIS A 74 9.91 -2.63 0.69
C HIS A 74 10.90 -1.57 1.20
N ASP A 75 10.55 -0.29 1.07
CA ASP A 75 11.36 0.85 1.53
C ASP A 75 10.92 1.27 2.94
N LYS A 76 11.77 1.00 3.94
CA LYS A 76 11.51 1.37 5.35
C LYS A 76 11.35 2.89 5.55
N ASN A 77 11.82 3.72 4.63
CA ASN A 77 11.59 5.17 4.69
C ASN A 77 10.12 5.55 4.47
N LEU A 78 9.26 4.64 4.01
CA LEU A 78 7.82 4.85 3.87
C LEU A 78 7.03 4.64 5.17
N ILE A 79 7.65 4.13 6.24
CA ILE A 79 6.96 3.90 7.53
C ILE A 79 6.25 5.16 8.05
N PRO A 80 6.87 6.36 8.07
CA PRO A 80 6.19 7.58 8.52
C PRO A 80 4.97 7.93 7.66
N ASP A 81 5.05 7.77 6.34
CA ASP A 81 3.93 8.02 5.43
C ASP A 81 2.80 7.02 5.65
N PHE A 82 3.11 5.72 5.77
CA PHE A 82 2.11 4.69 6.06
C PHE A 82 1.43 4.90 7.41
N ARG A 83 2.14 5.31 8.46
CA ARG A 83 1.55 5.68 9.76
C ARG A 83 0.61 6.87 9.63
N LYS A 84 1.01 7.90 8.88
CA LYS A 84 0.17 9.09 8.63
C LYS A 84 -1.11 8.72 7.88
N TRP A 85 -1.00 7.92 6.82
CA TRP A 85 -2.19 7.46 6.09
C TRP A 85 -3.06 6.52 6.93
N LEU A 86 -2.47 5.65 7.76
CA LEU A 86 -3.20 4.76 8.66
C LEU A 86 -4.08 5.57 9.61
N LYS A 87 -3.51 6.62 10.23
CA LYS A 87 -4.26 7.54 11.08
C LYS A 87 -5.42 8.19 10.32
N SER A 88 -5.17 8.69 9.11
CA SER A 88 -6.22 9.34 8.31
C SER A 88 -7.35 8.39 7.89
N GLU A 89 -7.05 7.16 7.48
CA GLU A 89 -8.09 6.18 7.12
C GLU A 89 -8.83 5.66 8.36
N PHE A 90 -8.15 5.56 9.50
CA PHE A 90 -8.76 5.21 10.78
C PHE A 90 -9.79 6.28 11.21
N GLU A 91 -9.42 7.55 11.14
CA GLU A 91 -10.33 8.68 11.44
C GLU A 91 -11.52 8.77 10.48
N LYS A 92 -11.38 8.26 9.25
CA LYS A 92 -12.48 8.15 8.26
C LYS A 92 -13.34 6.90 8.44
N SER A 93 -13.00 6.00 9.36
CA SER A 93 -13.66 4.71 9.53
C SER A 93 -13.66 3.87 8.24
N GLU A 94 -12.51 3.79 7.56
CA GLU A 94 -12.31 3.02 6.32
C GLU A 94 -11.58 1.69 6.58
N PRO A 95 -12.27 0.62 7.05
CA PRO A 95 -11.62 -0.56 7.62
C PRO A 95 -10.77 -1.34 6.62
N LEU A 96 -11.14 -1.37 5.34
CA LEU A 96 -10.36 -2.06 4.31
C LEU A 96 -9.06 -1.32 3.99
N ALA A 97 -9.10 0.02 3.97
CA ALA A 97 -7.92 0.84 3.78
C ALA A 97 -6.97 0.76 4.99
N VAL A 98 -7.55 0.80 6.20
CA VAL A 98 -6.82 0.53 7.45
C VAL A 98 -6.13 -0.83 7.39
N TYR A 99 -6.85 -1.90 7.09
CA TYR A 99 -6.26 -3.24 6.97
C TYR A 99 -5.11 -3.28 5.95
N GLN A 100 -5.30 -2.71 4.75
CA GLN A 100 -4.25 -2.68 3.73
C GLN A 100 -2.98 -1.95 4.20
N LEU A 101 -3.13 -0.85 4.95
CA LEU A 101 -2.01 -0.10 5.53
C LEU A 101 -1.32 -0.87 6.66
N MET A 102 -2.07 -1.59 7.48
CA MET A 102 -1.50 -2.49 8.49
C MET A 102 -0.65 -3.58 7.83
N ILE A 103 -1.11 -4.18 6.74
CA ILE A 103 -0.33 -5.15 5.95
C ILE A 103 0.92 -4.51 5.37
N ALA A 104 0.83 -3.28 4.84
CA ALA A 104 1.99 -2.58 4.31
C ALA A 104 3.06 -2.32 5.38
N LEU A 105 2.65 -1.94 6.60
CA LEU A 105 3.53 -1.76 7.74
C LEU A 105 4.14 -3.09 8.22
N VAL A 106 3.36 -4.17 8.27
CA VAL A 106 3.86 -5.52 8.60
C VAL A 106 4.91 -6.01 7.61
N ASN A 107 4.74 -5.72 6.30
CA ASN A 107 5.76 -6.01 5.29
C ASN A 107 7.07 -5.23 5.50
N LEU A 108 7.05 -4.20 6.36
CA LEU A 108 8.20 -3.42 6.79
C LEU A 108 8.63 -3.74 8.24
N GLU A 109 8.15 -4.86 8.78
CA GLU A 109 8.48 -5.41 10.11
C GLU A 109 7.88 -4.63 11.30
N GLU A 110 6.86 -3.80 11.07
CA GLU A 110 6.16 -3.10 12.14
C GLU A 110 5.18 -4.04 12.88
N PRO A 111 5.13 -4.01 14.23
CA PRO A 111 4.31 -4.91 15.03
C PRO A 111 2.86 -4.42 15.16
N VAL A 112 2.20 -4.17 14.02
CA VAL A 112 0.86 -3.55 13.99
C VAL A 112 -0.23 -4.46 14.54
N PHE A 113 -0.10 -5.76 14.31
CA PHE A 113 -1.07 -6.74 14.77
C PHE A 113 -0.74 -7.25 16.17
N ASN A 114 -1.78 -7.46 16.99
CA ASN A 114 -1.59 -7.98 18.34
C ASN A 114 -1.01 -9.40 18.30
N LYS A 115 0.07 -9.66 19.05
CA LYS A 115 0.77 -10.98 19.09
C LYS A 115 -0.11 -12.15 19.55
N LYS A 116 -1.24 -11.89 20.23
CA LYS A 116 -2.16 -12.92 20.73
C LYS A 116 -3.35 -13.18 19.78
N ARG A 117 -3.40 -12.55 18.60
CA ARG A 117 -4.52 -12.75 17.66
C ARG A 117 -4.44 -14.11 16.95
N ILE A 118 -5.59 -14.68 16.60
CA ILE A 118 -5.71 -16.03 15.98
C ILE A 118 -5.96 -15.97 14.45
N GLY A 119 -6.20 -14.79 13.88
CA GLY A 119 -6.36 -14.60 12.43
C GLY A 119 -6.10 -13.15 12.05
N SER A 120 -5.74 -12.86 10.80
CA SER A 120 -5.50 -11.50 10.28
C SER A 120 -6.20 -11.21 8.96
N ALA A 121 -7.45 -11.59 8.86
CA ALA A 121 -8.21 -11.47 7.62
C ALA A 121 -8.84 -10.08 7.47
N PHE A 122 -9.01 -9.64 6.22
CA PHE A 122 -9.60 -8.35 5.89
C PHE A 122 -11.04 -8.19 6.42
N HIS A 123 -11.79 -9.29 6.57
CA HIS A 123 -13.18 -9.29 7.04
C HIS A 123 -13.29 -9.16 8.56
N GLU A 124 -12.19 -9.31 9.31
CA GLU A 124 -12.15 -9.09 10.77
C GLU A 124 -12.07 -7.58 11.09
N ALA A 125 -12.98 -6.78 10.53
CA ALA A 125 -12.90 -5.33 10.53
C ALA A 125 -12.77 -4.71 11.93
N GLU A 126 -13.61 -5.14 12.88
CA GLU A 126 -13.55 -4.65 14.27
C GLU A 126 -12.20 -4.96 14.93
N LEU A 127 -11.67 -6.16 14.70
CA LEU A 127 -10.38 -6.58 15.23
C LEU A 127 -9.24 -5.77 14.61
N ASN A 128 -9.29 -5.54 13.30
CA ASN A 128 -8.31 -4.74 12.58
C ASN A 128 -8.33 -3.28 13.05
N MET A 129 -9.51 -2.69 13.23
CA MET A 129 -9.64 -1.33 13.77
C MET A 129 -9.09 -1.23 15.20
N ARG A 130 -9.36 -2.21 16.07
CA ARG A 130 -8.82 -2.25 17.43
C ARG A 130 -7.29 -2.33 17.47
N ASP A 131 -6.71 -3.17 16.62
CA ASP A 131 -5.27 -3.33 16.52
C ASP A 131 -4.62 -2.05 15.94
N ALA A 132 -5.25 -1.42 14.93
CA ALA A 132 -4.79 -0.14 14.38
C ALA A 132 -4.80 0.98 15.45
N ASP A 133 -5.88 1.10 16.22
CA ASP A 133 -5.99 2.06 17.33
C ASP A 133 -4.88 1.84 18.36
N SER A 134 -4.66 0.59 18.76
CA SER A 134 -3.61 0.22 19.72
C SER A 134 -2.21 0.58 19.21
N TYR A 135 -1.94 0.29 17.93
CA TYR A 135 -0.68 0.62 17.29
C TYR A 135 -0.49 2.14 17.20
N LEU A 136 -1.49 2.89 16.71
CA LEU A 136 -1.43 4.36 16.60
C LEU A 136 -1.19 5.05 17.95
N LYS A 137 -1.74 4.52 19.05
CA LYS A 137 -1.52 5.02 20.43
C LYS A 137 -0.12 4.74 20.98
N SER A 138 0.62 3.82 20.36
CA SER A 138 1.99 3.44 20.77
C SER A 138 3.10 4.19 20.03
N LEU A 139 2.74 5.00 19.03
CA LEU A 139 3.66 5.83 18.24
C LEU A 139 4.09 7.09 19.00
#